data_AF-A0A4Z0RAF8-F1
#
_entry.id   AF-A0A4Z0RAF8-F1
#
_cell.length_a   1.000
_cell.length_b   1.000
_cell.length_c   1.000
_cell.angle_alpha   90.00
_cell.angle_beta   90.00
_cell.angle_gamma   90.00
#
_symmetry.space_group_name_H-M   'P 1'
#
loop_
_entity.id
_entity.type
_entity.pdbx_description
1 polymer ?
#
loop_
_entity_poly.entity_id
_entity_poly.type
_entity_poly.pdbx_seq_one_letter_code
_entity_poly.pdbx_strand_id
1 'polypeptide(L)'
;MQRSGGEVLEMMKELAPILKDITGQDMGISVIKDDIILTYVAAKSLDLKTKAGDTLKVNNGPVARCLKSGEQVVQVFRKDESPFGVPFINCSTPIKDGGKVVGCIVMTQPITNLEKINTFAGELAGSAQQFSAGMMELYTKAMEISDNSKRLEQLQINLSEAVSQTDQIVDFIKSVARQTNLLGLNASIEAARLGESGRGFSVVAEEVRKLAAVSAESVKKITQSLQEINKSIQALGESTSSFEASVSRQSDTIQELTASSQNLAAMATDLSAVADEMFSVKG
;
A
#
# COMPACT_ATOMS: atom_id res chain seq x y z
N MET A 1 18.91 -53.38 -30.31
CA MET A 1 18.99 -54.32 -29.18
C MET A 1 18.40 -53.60 -27.97
N GLN A 2 17.24 -54.03 -27.48
CA GLN A 2 16.62 -53.43 -26.31
C GLN A 2 17.43 -53.91 -25.09
N ARG A 3 18.04 -52.99 -24.33
CA ARG A 3 18.81 -53.34 -23.13
C ARG A 3 17.87 -53.95 -22.09
N SER A 4 18.34 -54.95 -21.35
CA SER A 4 17.58 -55.54 -20.24
C SER A 4 17.38 -54.50 -19.13
N GLY A 5 16.32 -54.65 -18.33
CA GLY A 5 16.07 -53.75 -17.22
C GLY A 5 17.21 -53.74 -16.18
N GLY A 6 17.90 -54.88 -16.02
CA GLY A 6 19.10 -54.98 -15.19
C GLY A 6 20.27 -54.15 -15.69
N GLU A 7 20.53 -54.14 -17.01
CA GLU A 7 21.57 -53.30 -17.62
C GLU A 7 21.25 -51.80 -17.49
N VAL A 8 19.96 -51.43 -17.56
CA VAL A 8 19.52 -50.04 -17.33
C VAL A 8 19.80 -49.61 -15.89
N LEU A 9 19.52 -50.47 -14.90
CA LEU A 9 19.79 -50.15 -13.49
C LEU A 9 21.29 -49.99 -13.19
N GLU A 10 22.16 -50.89 -13.70
CA GLU A 10 23.61 -50.73 -13.49
C GLU A 10 24.16 -49.48 -14.21
N MET A 11 23.64 -49.14 -15.38
CA MET A 11 24.02 -47.89 -16.04
C MET A 11 23.60 -46.66 -15.23
N MET A 12 22.36 -46.65 -14.72
CA MET A 12 21.88 -45.54 -13.89
C MET A 12 22.65 -45.41 -12.59
N LYS A 13 23.14 -46.52 -12.05
CA LYS A 13 23.99 -46.53 -10.86
C LYS A 13 25.31 -45.77 -11.09
N GLU A 14 25.93 -45.96 -12.24
CA GLU A 14 27.15 -45.24 -12.64
C GLU A 14 26.86 -43.77 -13.01
N LEU A 15 25.71 -43.51 -13.62
CA LEU A 15 25.32 -42.15 -14.03
C LEU A 15 24.78 -41.29 -12.87
N ALA A 16 24.28 -41.86 -11.79
CA ALA A 16 23.62 -41.12 -10.71
C ALA A 16 24.46 -39.96 -10.12
N PRO A 17 25.77 -40.12 -9.82
CA PRO A 17 26.61 -39.00 -9.37
C PRO A 17 26.73 -37.90 -10.43
N ILE A 18 26.91 -38.30 -11.69
CA ILE A 18 27.06 -37.38 -12.84
C ILE A 18 25.76 -36.60 -13.07
N LEU A 19 24.60 -37.26 -12.98
CA LEU A 19 23.30 -36.63 -13.15
C LEU A 19 23.03 -35.55 -12.10
N LYS A 20 23.42 -35.80 -10.84
CA LYS A 20 23.36 -34.77 -9.80
C LYS A 20 24.22 -33.56 -10.16
N ASP A 21 25.45 -33.77 -10.62
CA ASP A 21 26.37 -32.69 -10.94
C ASP A 21 25.93 -31.89 -12.18
N ILE A 22 25.41 -32.56 -13.22
CA ILE A 22 24.95 -31.92 -14.46
C ILE A 22 23.66 -31.13 -14.26
N THR A 23 22.71 -31.64 -13.46
CA THR A 23 21.45 -30.93 -13.21
C THR A 23 21.65 -29.68 -12.35
N GLY A 24 22.71 -29.63 -11.54
CA GLY A 24 23.00 -28.52 -10.62
C GLY A 24 21.92 -28.32 -9.54
N GLN A 25 20.92 -29.22 -9.46
CA GLN A 25 19.84 -29.12 -8.51
C GLN A 25 20.20 -29.85 -7.21
N ASP A 26 19.62 -29.39 -6.12
CA ASP A 26 19.71 -30.06 -4.82
C ASP A 26 18.82 -31.30 -4.82
N MET A 27 19.26 -32.38 -5.47
CA MET A 27 18.52 -33.62 -5.57
C MET A 27 19.35 -34.82 -5.11
N GLY A 28 18.65 -35.81 -4.55
CA GLY A 28 19.15 -37.13 -4.26
C GLY A 28 18.69 -38.13 -5.32
N ILE A 29 19.53 -39.10 -5.62
CA ILE A 29 19.23 -40.16 -6.59
C ILE A 29 19.58 -41.51 -5.95
N SER A 30 18.61 -42.42 -5.94
CA SER A 30 18.84 -43.81 -5.54
C SER A 30 18.47 -44.75 -6.69
N VAL A 31 19.27 -45.78 -6.90
CA VAL A 31 18.94 -46.87 -7.84
C VAL A 31 18.74 -48.13 -7.04
N ILE A 32 17.62 -48.80 -7.28
CA ILE A 32 17.18 -49.95 -6.49
C ILE A 32 16.91 -51.09 -7.46
N LYS A 33 17.40 -52.27 -7.11
CA LYS A 33 17.14 -53.52 -7.82
C LYS A 33 16.56 -54.52 -6.84
N ASP A 34 15.39 -55.06 -7.17
CA ASP A 34 14.54 -55.80 -6.24
C ASP A 34 14.31 -54.96 -4.96
N ASP A 35 14.90 -55.34 -3.83
CA ASP A 35 14.81 -54.61 -2.55
C ASP A 35 16.16 -54.02 -2.07
N ILE A 36 17.20 -54.05 -2.91
CA ILE A 36 18.57 -53.64 -2.56
C ILE A 36 18.91 -52.31 -3.25
N ILE A 37 19.45 -51.37 -2.47
CA ILE A 37 19.96 -50.10 -2.97
C ILE A 37 21.31 -50.34 -3.65
N LEU A 38 21.38 -50.17 -4.97
CA LEU A 38 22.61 -50.30 -5.76
C LEU A 38 23.52 -49.08 -5.62
N THR A 39 22.92 -47.89 -5.57
CA THR A 39 23.61 -46.63 -5.28
C THR A 39 22.66 -45.66 -4.61
N TYR A 40 23.23 -44.75 -3.83
CA TYR A 40 22.55 -43.60 -3.27
C TYR A 40 23.48 -42.40 -3.30
N VAL A 41 23.02 -41.34 -3.96
CA VAL A 41 23.65 -40.04 -4.00
C VAL A 41 22.73 -39.10 -3.22
N ALA A 42 23.19 -38.60 -2.07
CA ALA A 42 22.39 -37.71 -1.23
C ALA A 42 22.22 -36.34 -1.88
N ALA A 43 21.09 -35.68 -1.63
CA ALA A 43 20.97 -34.25 -1.88
C ALA A 43 21.89 -33.49 -0.90
N LYS A 44 22.24 -32.23 -1.20
CA LYS A 44 23.02 -31.38 -0.29
C LYS A 44 22.22 -31.06 0.97
N SER A 45 20.91 -30.78 0.83
CA SER A 45 20.06 -30.38 1.97
C SER A 45 19.14 -31.48 2.49
N LEU A 46 19.21 -32.69 1.93
CA LEU A 46 18.41 -33.84 2.38
C LEU A 46 19.25 -35.12 2.28
N ASP A 47 19.47 -35.74 3.43
CA ASP A 47 20.11 -37.05 3.52
C ASP A 47 19.15 -38.08 4.14
N LEU A 48 18.76 -39.06 3.34
CA LEU A 48 17.89 -40.18 3.70
C LEU A 48 18.56 -41.20 4.65
N LYS A 49 19.83 -41.00 5.03
CA LYS A 49 20.58 -41.85 5.97
C LYS A 49 20.63 -43.33 5.52
N THR A 50 20.92 -43.53 4.23
CA THR A 50 21.08 -44.85 3.61
C THR A 50 22.35 -44.93 2.79
N LYS A 51 22.72 -46.12 2.32
CA LYS A 51 23.92 -46.38 1.52
C LYS A 51 23.71 -47.58 0.58
N ALA A 52 24.61 -47.72 -0.39
CA ALA A 52 24.63 -48.90 -1.26
C ALA A 52 24.75 -50.19 -0.44
N GLY A 53 23.98 -51.21 -0.82
CA GLY A 53 23.88 -52.49 -0.13
C GLY A 53 22.83 -52.56 0.97
N ASP A 54 22.27 -51.44 1.41
CA ASP A 54 21.13 -51.45 2.34
C ASP A 54 19.89 -52.05 1.65
N THR A 55 19.08 -52.80 2.40
CA THR A 55 17.75 -53.23 1.98
C THR A 55 16.70 -52.17 2.31
N LEU A 56 15.63 -52.11 1.51
CA LEU A 56 14.52 -51.20 1.75
C LEU A 56 13.87 -51.45 3.13
N LYS A 57 13.88 -50.41 3.97
CA LYS A 57 13.38 -50.49 5.36
C LYS A 57 11.86 -50.38 5.48
N VAL A 58 11.14 -49.91 4.44
CA VAL A 58 9.71 -49.57 4.51
C VAL A 58 8.91 -50.25 3.40
N ASN A 59 8.10 -51.25 3.77
CA ASN A 59 7.34 -52.09 2.83
C ASN A 59 6.12 -51.41 2.15
N ASN A 60 5.73 -50.22 2.61
CA ASN A 60 4.58 -49.45 2.10
C ASN A 60 4.94 -48.02 1.66
N GLY A 61 6.24 -47.67 1.59
CA GLY A 61 6.70 -46.37 1.11
C GLY A 61 6.49 -46.19 -0.41
N PRO A 62 6.75 -44.99 -0.95
CA PRO A 62 6.54 -44.69 -2.38
C PRO A 62 7.33 -45.64 -3.31
N VAL A 63 8.56 -46.00 -2.89
CA VAL A 63 9.41 -46.97 -3.58
C VAL A 63 8.75 -48.35 -3.64
N ALA A 64 8.29 -48.87 -2.49
CA ALA A 64 7.65 -50.18 -2.44
C ALA A 64 6.33 -50.22 -3.24
N ARG A 65 5.56 -49.11 -3.24
CA ARG A 65 4.37 -48.99 -4.09
C ARG A 65 4.73 -48.99 -5.58
N CYS A 66 5.78 -48.28 -5.97
CA CYS A 66 6.29 -48.26 -7.34
C CYS A 66 6.73 -49.65 -7.82
N LEU A 67 7.49 -50.37 -7.00
CA LEU A 67 7.94 -51.74 -7.32
C LEU A 67 6.76 -52.72 -7.47
N LYS A 68 5.72 -52.57 -6.66
CA LYS A 68 4.51 -53.42 -6.69
C LYS A 68 3.56 -53.07 -7.84
N SER A 69 3.30 -51.78 -8.07
CA SER A 69 2.36 -51.33 -9.10
C SER A 69 2.95 -51.41 -10.50
N GLY A 70 4.27 -51.24 -10.62
CA GLY A 70 4.93 -51.03 -11.90
C GLY A 70 4.58 -49.69 -12.54
N GLU A 71 4.00 -48.75 -11.79
CA GLU A 71 3.72 -47.39 -12.24
C GLU A 71 4.63 -46.39 -11.52
N GLN A 72 4.80 -45.20 -12.11
CA GLN A 72 5.50 -44.12 -11.44
C GLN A 72 4.72 -43.70 -10.19
N VAL A 73 5.43 -43.50 -9.08
CA VAL A 73 4.85 -43.02 -7.83
C VAL A 73 5.53 -41.73 -7.44
N VAL A 74 4.75 -40.65 -7.40
CA VAL A 74 5.16 -39.36 -6.88
C VAL A 74 4.49 -39.14 -5.52
N GLN A 75 5.27 -38.78 -4.51
CA GLN A 75 4.75 -38.46 -3.18
C GLN A 75 5.49 -37.26 -2.59
N VAL A 76 4.73 -36.26 -2.16
CA VAL A 76 5.23 -35.13 -1.37
C VAL A 76 5.21 -35.52 0.11
N PHE A 77 6.30 -35.24 0.82
CA PHE A 77 6.42 -35.33 2.26
C PHE A 77 6.55 -33.92 2.81
N ARG A 78 5.51 -33.45 3.50
CA ARG A 78 5.55 -32.16 4.20
C ARG A 78 6.47 -32.23 5.41
N LYS A 79 6.78 -31.09 6.02
CA LYS A 79 7.74 -31.00 7.12
C LYS A 79 7.36 -31.88 8.32
N ASP A 80 6.07 -31.98 8.62
CA ASP A 80 5.46 -32.79 9.68
C ASP A 80 5.39 -34.29 9.34
N GLU A 81 5.30 -34.62 8.05
CA GLU A 81 5.26 -36.00 7.54
C GLU A 81 6.65 -36.57 7.24
N SER A 82 7.64 -35.69 7.07
CA SER A 82 9.00 -36.07 6.67
C SER A 82 9.73 -36.76 7.83
N PRO A 83 10.16 -38.03 7.67
CA PRO A 83 10.93 -38.72 8.69
C PRO A 83 12.34 -38.13 8.87
N PHE A 84 12.73 -37.17 8.02
CA PHE A 84 14.04 -36.52 8.03
C PHE A 84 13.97 -35.05 8.47
N GLY A 85 12.78 -34.54 8.83
CA GLY A 85 12.56 -33.15 9.27
C GLY A 85 12.72 -32.08 8.18
N VAL A 86 12.97 -32.48 6.94
CA VAL A 86 13.08 -31.62 5.76
C VAL A 86 11.97 -32.02 4.80
N PRO A 87 11.09 -31.09 4.36
CA PRO A 87 10.06 -31.40 3.40
C PRO A 87 10.70 -31.73 2.04
N PHE A 88 10.22 -32.77 1.38
CA PHE A 88 10.77 -33.23 0.11
C PHE A 88 9.74 -33.93 -0.76
N ILE A 89 9.99 -33.96 -2.06
CA ILE A 89 9.26 -34.79 -3.00
C ILE A 89 10.06 -36.05 -3.30
N ASN A 90 9.37 -37.18 -3.40
CA ASN A 90 9.89 -38.46 -3.87
C ASN A 90 9.24 -38.79 -5.21
N CYS A 91 10.04 -39.08 -6.23
CA CYS A 91 9.59 -39.63 -7.49
C CYS A 91 10.28 -40.98 -7.71
N SER A 92 9.49 -42.05 -7.62
CA SER A 92 9.94 -43.42 -7.87
C SER A 92 9.47 -43.85 -9.26
N THR A 93 10.41 -44.14 -10.15
CA THR A 93 10.14 -44.56 -11.54
C THR A 93 10.56 -46.02 -11.73
N PRO A 94 9.63 -46.93 -12.12
CA PRO A 94 9.92 -48.35 -12.21
C PRO A 94 10.72 -48.68 -13.46
N ILE A 95 11.64 -49.64 -13.36
CA ILE A 95 12.37 -50.21 -14.49
C ILE A 95 11.84 -51.61 -14.74
N LYS A 96 11.41 -51.87 -15.98
CA LYS A 96 10.78 -53.13 -16.41
C LYS A 96 11.69 -53.90 -17.35
N ASP A 97 11.64 -55.23 -17.28
CA ASP A 97 12.24 -56.16 -18.23
C ASP A 97 11.18 -57.18 -18.66
N GLY A 98 10.84 -57.23 -19.95
CA GLY A 98 9.79 -58.11 -20.47
C GLY A 98 8.42 -57.99 -19.75
N GLY A 99 8.10 -56.81 -19.21
CA GLY A 99 6.87 -56.55 -18.44
C GLY A 99 6.97 -56.78 -16.93
N LYS A 100 8.06 -57.38 -16.43
CA LYS A 100 8.34 -57.55 -15.00
C LYS A 100 9.11 -56.35 -14.46
N VAL A 101 8.69 -55.78 -13.34
CA VAL A 101 9.48 -54.76 -12.63
C VAL A 101 10.71 -55.42 -12.02
N VAL A 102 11.90 -54.93 -12.36
CA VAL A 102 13.20 -55.43 -11.86
C VAL A 102 13.88 -54.47 -10.88
N GLY A 103 13.32 -53.27 -10.71
CA GLY A 103 13.84 -52.24 -9.83
C GLY A 103 13.20 -50.89 -10.10
N CYS A 104 13.75 -49.83 -9.51
CA CYS A 104 13.31 -48.47 -9.76
C CYS A 104 14.45 -47.46 -9.58
N ILE A 105 14.30 -46.31 -10.24
CA ILE A 105 15.11 -45.11 -10.02
C ILE A 105 14.28 -44.17 -9.17
N VAL A 106 14.87 -43.69 -8.07
CA VAL A 106 14.22 -42.79 -7.14
C VAL A 106 14.95 -41.46 -7.16
N MET A 107 14.21 -40.39 -7.43
CA MET A 107 14.67 -39.02 -7.24
C MET A 107 14.02 -38.44 -5.99
N THR A 108 14.81 -37.80 -5.13
CA THR A 108 14.31 -36.99 -4.03
C THR A 108 14.79 -35.56 -4.16
N GLN A 109 13.94 -34.59 -3.84
CA GLN A 109 14.31 -33.18 -3.89
C GLN A 109 13.72 -32.45 -2.68
N PRO A 110 14.51 -31.68 -1.90
CA PRO A 110 13.97 -30.81 -0.87
C PRO A 110 13.09 -29.74 -1.50
N ILE A 111 11.97 -29.44 -0.86
CA ILE A 111 10.98 -28.48 -1.39
C ILE A 111 10.90 -27.21 -0.53
N THR A 112 11.90 -27.01 0.34
CA THR A 112 11.98 -25.90 1.29
C THR A 112 11.95 -24.53 0.62
N ASN A 113 12.59 -24.36 -0.54
CA ASN A 113 12.56 -23.10 -1.27
C ASN A 113 11.19 -22.84 -1.92
N LEU A 114 10.48 -23.89 -2.33
CA LEU A 114 9.14 -23.77 -2.89
C LEU A 114 8.11 -23.40 -1.82
N GLU A 115 8.16 -24.06 -0.66
CA GLU A 115 7.32 -23.67 0.49
C GLU A 115 7.56 -22.21 0.91
N LYS A 116 8.83 -21.75 0.87
CA LYS A 116 9.17 -20.34 1.11
C LYS A 116 8.56 -19.41 0.07
N ILE A 117 8.63 -19.75 -1.22
CA ILE A 117 8.02 -18.94 -2.29
C ILE A 117 6.51 -18.83 -2.08
N ASN A 118 5.81 -19.94 -1.81
CA ASN A 118 4.37 -19.93 -1.55
C ASN A 118 4.02 -19.11 -0.30
N THR A 119 4.84 -19.18 0.75
CA THR A 119 4.65 -18.36 1.95
C THR A 119 4.80 -16.87 1.63
N PHE A 120 5.88 -16.49 0.95
CA PHE A 120 6.12 -15.10 0.54
C PHE A 120 5.07 -14.58 -0.44
N ALA A 121 4.59 -15.41 -1.35
CA ALA A 121 3.48 -15.08 -2.23
C ALA A 121 2.21 -14.78 -1.42
N GLY A 122 1.86 -15.63 -0.45
CA GLY A 122 0.72 -15.38 0.44
C GLY A 122 0.85 -14.10 1.26
N GLU A 123 2.02 -13.86 1.85
CA GLU A 123 2.33 -12.63 2.59
C GLU A 123 2.25 -11.38 1.69
N LEU A 124 2.77 -11.46 0.46
CA LEU A 124 2.72 -10.37 -0.51
C LEU A 124 1.29 -10.07 -0.96
N ALA A 125 0.48 -11.10 -1.22
CA ALA A 125 -0.93 -10.94 -1.57
C ALA A 125 -1.72 -10.30 -0.43
N GLY A 126 -1.51 -10.75 0.81
CA GLY A 126 -2.13 -10.15 2.00
C GLY A 126 -1.72 -8.69 2.19
N SER A 127 -0.43 -8.39 2.00
CA SER A 127 0.10 -7.02 2.10
C SER A 127 -0.49 -6.11 1.02
N ALA A 128 -0.63 -6.59 -0.22
CA ALA A 128 -1.25 -5.85 -1.31
C ALA A 128 -2.74 -5.57 -1.04
N GLN A 129 -3.49 -6.54 -0.50
CA GLN A 129 -4.89 -6.33 -0.10
C GLN A 129 -5.02 -5.27 1.00
N GLN A 130 -4.20 -5.35 2.04
CA GLN A 130 -4.19 -4.35 3.11
C GLN A 130 -3.81 -2.96 2.59
N PHE A 131 -2.82 -2.89 1.70
CA PHE A 131 -2.42 -1.64 1.06
C PHE A 131 -3.56 -1.05 0.21
N SER A 132 -4.28 -1.88 -0.56
CA SER A 132 -5.45 -1.45 -1.33
C SER A 132 -6.58 -0.91 -0.43
N ALA A 133 -6.83 -1.53 0.72
CA ALA A 133 -7.81 -1.04 1.68
C ALA A 133 -7.41 0.34 2.24
N GLY A 134 -6.12 0.51 2.59
CA GLY A 134 -5.58 1.81 3.01
C GLY A 134 -5.71 2.89 1.93
N MET A 135 -5.54 2.54 0.65
CA MET A 135 -5.75 3.49 -0.46
C MET A 135 -7.22 3.93 -0.59
N MET A 136 -8.19 3.04 -0.38
CA MET A 136 -9.62 3.41 -0.39
C MET A 136 -9.98 4.35 0.76
N GLU A 137 -9.39 4.15 1.94
CA GLU A 137 -9.56 5.06 3.07
C GLU A 137 -8.99 6.45 2.75
N LEU A 138 -7.77 6.51 2.21
CA LEU A 138 -7.16 7.77 1.78
C LEU A 138 -7.99 8.47 0.70
N TYR A 139 -8.57 7.73 -0.25
CA TYR A 139 -9.46 8.28 -1.26
C TYR A 139 -10.69 8.94 -0.62
N THR A 140 -11.31 8.26 0.35
CA THR A 140 -12.45 8.81 1.09
C THR A 140 -12.07 10.08 1.84
N LYS A 141 -10.89 10.10 2.48
CA LYS A 141 -10.38 11.31 3.14
C LYS A 141 -10.10 12.44 2.17
N ALA A 142 -9.54 12.17 0.99
CA ALA A 142 -9.35 13.19 -0.03
C ALA A 142 -10.69 13.83 -0.47
N MET A 143 -11.75 13.04 -0.60
CA MET A 143 -13.10 13.56 -0.89
C MET A 143 -13.66 14.43 0.24
N GLU A 144 -13.55 13.99 1.50
CA GLU A 144 -13.96 14.80 2.66
C GLU A 144 -13.23 16.16 2.68
N ILE A 145 -11.93 16.14 2.36
CA ILE A 145 -11.11 17.35 2.28
C ILE A 145 -11.57 18.28 1.14
N SER A 146 -11.89 17.72 -0.03
CA SER A 146 -12.42 18.49 -1.15
C SER A 146 -13.76 19.16 -0.81
N ASP A 147 -14.67 18.44 -0.13
CA ASP A 147 -15.94 19.02 0.34
C ASP A 147 -15.72 20.18 1.32
N ASN A 148 -14.83 19.98 2.30
CA ASN A 148 -14.47 21.03 3.24
C ASN A 148 -13.85 22.25 2.55
N SER A 149 -13.07 22.06 1.48
CA SER A 149 -12.48 23.16 0.70
C SER A 149 -13.55 24.01 0.04
N LYS A 150 -14.55 23.38 -0.59
CA LYS A 150 -15.71 24.08 -1.18
C LYS A 150 -16.52 24.84 -0.13
N ARG A 151 -16.67 24.27 1.07
CA ARG A 151 -17.34 24.96 2.18
C ARG A 151 -16.54 26.18 2.66
N LEU A 152 -15.21 26.09 2.70
CA LEU A 152 -14.34 27.22 3.03
C LEU A 152 -14.42 28.32 1.96
N GLU A 153 -14.46 27.97 0.68
CA GLU A 153 -14.65 28.93 -0.41
C GLU A 153 -15.97 29.68 -0.25
N GLN A 154 -17.07 28.98 0.04
CA GLN A 154 -18.36 29.63 0.28
C GLN A 154 -18.34 30.56 1.51
N LEU A 155 -17.67 30.13 2.60
CA LEU A 155 -17.50 30.98 3.79
C LEU A 155 -16.66 32.23 3.49
N GLN A 156 -15.63 32.10 2.66
CA GLN A 156 -14.80 33.21 2.22
C GLN A 156 -15.64 34.22 1.41
N ILE A 157 -16.47 33.75 0.48
CA ILE A 157 -17.38 34.60 -0.31
C ILE A 157 -18.33 35.37 0.62
N ASN A 158 -18.98 34.66 1.54
CA ASN A 158 -19.93 35.28 2.48
C ASN A 158 -19.24 36.32 3.39
N LEU A 159 -18.02 36.03 3.84
CA LEU A 159 -17.25 36.93 4.69
C LEU A 159 -16.82 38.18 3.91
N SER A 160 -16.42 38.02 2.65
CA SER A 160 -16.09 39.14 1.76
C SER A 160 -17.30 40.06 1.54
N GLU A 161 -18.49 39.49 1.38
CA GLU A 161 -19.73 40.26 1.23
C GLU A 161 -20.06 41.03 2.52
N ALA A 162 -19.96 40.38 3.68
CA ALA A 162 -20.20 41.01 4.98
C ALA A 162 -19.23 42.17 5.26
N VAL A 163 -17.95 42.02 4.90
CA VAL A 163 -16.96 43.11 5.00
C VAL A 163 -17.33 44.26 4.07
N SER A 164 -17.72 43.96 2.82
CA SER A 164 -18.15 45.00 1.88
C SER A 164 -19.39 45.77 2.36
N GLN A 165 -20.35 45.10 2.98
CA GLN A 165 -21.52 45.75 3.58
C GLN A 165 -21.11 46.61 4.79
N THR A 166 -20.16 46.14 5.60
CA THR A 166 -19.64 46.90 6.74
C THR A 166 -18.90 48.15 6.30
N ASP A 167 -18.10 48.08 5.23
CA ASP A 167 -17.43 49.24 4.63
C ASP A 167 -18.44 50.34 4.24
N GLN A 168 -19.59 49.97 3.63
CA GLN A 168 -20.65 50.92 3.29
C GLN A 168 -21.23 51.64 4.52
N ILE A 169 -21.43 50.90 5.62
CA ILE A 169 -21.91 51.47 6.90
C ILE A 169 -20.87 52.42 7.48
N VAL A 170 -19.59 52.04 7.45
CA VAL A 170 -18.48 52.87 7.96
C VAL A 170 -18.36 54.16 7.16
N ASP A 171 -18.50 54.11 5.84
CA ASP A 171 -18.53 55.29 4.97
C ASP A 171 -19.72 56.20 5.26
N PHE A 172 -20.89 55.63 5.54
CA PHE A 172 -22.06 56.40 5.98
C PHE A 172 -21.80 57.12 7.32
N ILE A 173 -21.25 56.43 8.33
CA ILE A 173 -20.91 57.01 9.63
C ILE A 173 -19.87 58.12 9.45
N LYS A 174 -18.87 57.93 8.59
CA LYS A 174 -17.88 58.94 8.24
C LYS A 174 -18.52 60.21 7.68
N SER A 175 -19.49 60.05 6.78
CA SER A 175 -20.27 61.17 6.22
C SER A 175 -21.04 61.91 7.31
N VAL A 176 -21.74 61.17 8.18
CA VAL A 176 -22.48 61.74 9.33
C VAL A 176 -21.55 62.51 10.27
N ALA A 177 -20.40 61.94 10.65
CA ALA A 177 -19.41 62.62 11.49
C ALA A 177 -18.92 63.93 10.84
N ARG A 178 -18.65 63.92 9.53
CA ARG A 178 -18.25 65.12 8.79
C ARG A 178 -19.35 66.20 8.80
N GLN A 179 -20.59 65.80 8.57
CA GLN A 179 -21.74 66.71 8.56
C GLN A 179 -22.03 67.29 9.96
N THR A 180 -21.95 66.46 11.00
CA THR A 180 -22.10 66.89 12.40
C THR A 180 -21.00 67.87 12.81
N ASN A 181 -19.75 67.64 12.37
CA ASN A 181 -18.66 68.58 12.62
C ASN A 181 -18.91 69.95 11.95
N LEU A 182 -19.44 69.97 10.72
CA LEU A 182 -19.82 71.20 10.02
C LEU A 182 -21.00 71.91 10.71
N LEU A 183 -22.00 71.17 11.18
CA LEU A 183 -23.12 71.72 11.95
C LEU A 183 -22.65 72.35 13.25
N GLY A 184 -21.77 71.65 13.99
CA GLY A 184 -21.15 72.18 15.21
C GLY A 184 -20.33 73.45 14.94
N LEU A 185 -19.55 73.47 13.84
CA LEU A 185 -18.80 74.66 13.44
C LEU A 185 -19.70 75.86 13.16
N ASN A 186 -20.78 75.67 12.39
CA ASN A 186 -21.74 76.73 12.08
C ASN A 186 -22.42 77.23 13.37
N ALA A 187 -22.77 76.34 14.30
CA ALA A 187 -23.33 76.71 15.59
C ALA A 187 -22.34 77.50 16.47
N SER A 188 -21.06 77.13 16.49
CA SER A 188 -20.00 77.87 17.20
C SER A 188 -19.84 79.29 16.64
N ILE A 189 -19.91 79.45 15.31
CA ILE A 189 -19.82 80.76 14.64
C ILE A 189 -21.00 81.64 15.05
N GLU A 190 -22.23 81.12 15.00
CA GLU A 190 -23.42 81.92 15.34
C GLU A 190 -23.50 82.22 16.85
N ALA A 191 -23.05 81.30 17.70
CA ALA A 191 -22.91 81.53 19.13
C ALA A 191 -21.92 82.67 19.44
N ALA A 192 -20.79 82.74 18.72
CA ALA A 192 -19.83 83.85 18.85
C ALA A 192 -20.43 85.18 18.38
N ARG A 193 -21.28 85.15 17.35
CA ARG A 193 -21.97 86.34 16.81
C ARG A 193 -22.99 86.94 17.78
N LEU A 194 -23.66 86.10 18.58
CA LEU A 194 -24.61 86.52 19.62
C LEU A 194 -23.94 87.04 20.91
N GLY A 195 -22.60 87.01 21.00
CA GLY A 195 -21.84 87.55 22.13
C GLY A 195 -22.18 86.85 23.47
N GLU A 196 -22.46 87.65 24.51
CA GLU A 196 -22.78 87.14 25.86
C GLU A 196 -24.00 86.21 25.86
N SER A 197 -25.02 86.49 25.05
CA SER A 197 -26.24 85.65 24.95
C SER A 197 -25.98 84.28 24.30
N GLY A 198 -24.85 84.11 23.60
CA GLY A 198 -24.47 82.88 22.91
C GLY A 198 -23.55 81.95 23.70
N ARG A 199 -23.03 82.35 24.89
CA ARG A 199 -22.01 81.56 25.63
C ARG A 199 -22.44 80.13 25.92
N GLY A 200 -23.69 79.90 26.32
CA GLY A 200 -24.20 78.54 26.57
C GLY A 200 -24.24 77.68 25.31
N PHE A 201 -24.68 78.25 24.18
CA PHE A 201 -24.68 77.56 22.88
C PHE A 201 -23.27 77.27 22.36
N SER A 202 -22.30 78.15 22.65
CA SER A 202 -20.89 77.94 22.26
C SER A 202 -20.30 76.69 22.91
N VAL A 203 -20.64 76.41 24.18
CA VAL A 203 -20.15 75.21 24.89
C VAL A 203 -20.73 73.95 24.26
N VAL A 204 -22.03 73.94 23.96
CA VAL A 204 -22.69 72.80 23.30
C VAL A 204 -22.11 72.56 21.91
N ALA A 205 -21.90 73.62 21.13
CA ALA A 205 -21.35 73.51 19.78
C ALA A 205 -19.93 72.92 19.77
N GLU A 206 -19.08 73.28 20.74
CA GLU A 206 -17.73 72.73 20.86
C GLU A 206 -17.77 71.25 21.28
N GLU A 207 -18.67 70.84 22.18
CA GLU A 207 -18.82 69.42 22.54
C GLU A 207 -19.34 68.58 21.36
N VAL A 208 -20.26 69.13 20.54
CA VAL A 208 -20.71 68.48 19.30
C VAL A 208 -19.55 68.29 18.31
N ARG A 209 -18.69 69.30 18.12
CA ARG A 209 -17.50 69.18 17.27
C ARG A 209 -16.53 68.12 17.79
N LYS A 210 -16.30 68.09 19.10
CA LYS A 210 -15.44 67.09 19.74
C LYS A 210 -15.97 65.67 19.55
N LEU A 211 -17.26 65.44 19.75
CA LEU A 211 -17.90 64.14 19.50
C LEU A 211 -17.78 63.72 18.03
N ALA A 212 -17.98 64.66 17.10
CA ALA A 212 -17.81 64.39 15.67
C ALA A 212 -16.36 64.02 15.31
N ALA A 213 -15.36 64.69 15.90
CA ALA A 213 -13.95 64.36 15.70
C ALA A 213 -13.58 62.98 16.27
N VAL A 214 -14.07 62.64 17.47
CA VAL A 214 -13.88 61.31 18.07
C VAL A 214 -14.54 60.21 17.22
N SER A 215 -15.72 60.49 16.66
CA SER A 215 -16.41 59.58 15.75
C SER A 215 -15.59 59.34 14.47
N ALA A 216 -15.04 60.40 13.87
CA ALA A 216 -14.18 60.29 12.67
C ALA A 216 -12.90 59.48 12.94
N GLU A 217 -12.28 59.65 14.10
CA GLU A 217 -11.10 58.86 14.49
C GLU A 217 -11.46 57.38 14.74
N SER A 218 -12.62 57.10 15.33
CA SER A 218 -13.12 55.73 15.51
C SER A 218 -13.39 55.04 14.18
N VAL A 219 -14.03 55.74 13.23
CA VAL A 219 -14.25 55.25 11.86
C VAL A 219 -12.93 54.89 11.20
N LYS A 220 -11.90 55.75 11.31
CA LYS A 220 -10.57 55.49 10.73
C LYS A 220 -9.96 54.18 11.24
N LYS A 221 -10.08 53.91 12.55
CA LYS A 221 -9.60 52.65 13.15
C LYS A 221 -10.40 51.45 12.64
N ILE A 222 -11.72 51.57 12.52
CA ILE A 222 -12.57 50.50 11.96
C ILE A 222 -12.17 50.20 10.51
N THR A 223 -11.97 51.22 9.68
CA THR A 223 -11.51 51.05 8.30
C THR A 223 -10.18 50.29 8.22
N GLN A 224 -9.22 50.60 9.11
CA GLN A 224 -7.96 49.86 9.17
C GLN A 224 -8.17 48.39 9.53
N SER A 225 -9.02 48.09 10.52
CA SER A 225 -9.36 46.71 10.87
C SER A 225 -10.05 45.95 9.72
N LEU A 226 -10.96 46.60 8.99
CA LEU A 226 -11.61 45.99 7.82
C LEU A 226 -10.61 45.68 6.69
N GLN A 227 -9.61 46.54 6.48
CA GLN A 227 -8.52 46.27 5.54
C GLN A 227 -7.69 45.04 5.94
N GLU A 228 -7.40 44.86 7.23
CA GLU A 228 -6.68 43.68 7.74
C GLU A 228 -7.51 42.40 7.61
N ILE A 229 -8.82 42.49 7.86
CA ILE A 229 -9.75 41.38 7.64
C ILE A 229 -9.78 41.00 6.15
N ASN A 230 -9.91 41.98 5.25
CA ASN A 230 -9.87 41.73 3.80
C ASN A 230 -8.59 41.03 3.34
N LYS A 231 -7.43 41.44 3.86
CA LYS A 231 -6.16 40.74 3.58
C LYS A 231 -6.18 39.29 4.07
N SER A 232 -6.75 39.04 5.24
CA SER A 232 -6.88 37.70 5.81
C SER A 232 -7.81 36.82 4.96
N ILE A 233 -8.89 37.38 4.42
CA ILE A 233 -9.81 36.70 3.48
C ILE A 233 -9.09 36.31 2.20
N GLN A 234 -8.26 37.19 1.63
CA GLN A 234 -7.48 36.90 0.44
C GLN A 234 -6.47 35.77 0.68
N ALA A 235 -5.71 35.84 1.77
CA ALA A 235 -4.77 34.80 2.16
C ALA A 235 -5.46 33.44 2.41
N LEU A 236 -6.68 33.46 2.95
CA LEU A 236 -7.51 32.26 3.09
C LEU A 236 -7.85 31.66 1.73
N GLY A 237 -8.24 32.48 0.75
CA GLY A 237 -8.55 32.00 -0.61
C GLY A 237 -7.36 31.39 -1.34
N GLU A 238 -6.18 32.00 -1.22
CA GLU A 238 -4.93 31.43 -1.75
C GLU A 238 -4.61 30.08 -1.12
N SER A 239 -4.78 29.98 0.20
CA SER A 239 -4.56 28.74 0.96
C SER A 239 -5.53 27.64 0.55
N THR A 240 -6.82 27.96 0.40
CA THR A 240 -7.85 27.03 -0.07
C THR A 240 -7.54 26.53 -1.48
N SER A 241 -7.17 27.41 -2.40
CA SER A 241 -6.81 27.02 -3.78
C SER A 241 -5.59 26.09 -3.83
N SER A 242 -4.56 26.37 -3.03
CA SER A 242 -3.38 25.51 -2.90
C SER A 242 -3.73 24.12 -2.35
N PHE A 243 -4.69 24.08 -1.42
CA PHE A 243 -5.17 22.85 -0.80
C PHE A 243 -5.93 21.99 -1.82
N GLU A 244 -6.82 22.57 -2.63
CA GLU A 244 -7.50 21.87 -3.73
C GLU A 244 -6.53 21.27 -4.73
N ALA A 245 -5.51 22.03 -5.15
CA ALA A 245 -4.47 21.53 -6.06
C ALA A 245 -3.66 20.37 -5.43
N SER A 246 -3.51 20.35 -4.11
CA SER A 246 -2.84 19.27 -3.38
C SER A 246 -3.72 18.02 -3.30
N VAL A 247 -5.02 18.18 -3.04
CA VAL A 247 -6.00 17.07 -3.04
C VAL A 247 -6.14 16.43 -4.41
N SER A 248 -6.12 17.23 -5.49
CA SER A 248 -6.14 16.69 -6.87
C SER A 248 -4.93 15.80 -7.12
N ARG A 249 -3.71 16.29 -6.84
CA ARG A 249 -2.47 15.51 -6.99
C ARG A 249 -2.46 14.25 -6.11
N GLN A 250 -3.01 14.34 -4.90
CA GLN A 250 -3.14 13.20 -4.00
C GLN A 250 -4.08 12.15 -4.59
N SER A 251 -5.18 12.55 -5.23
CA SER A 251 -6.12 11.64 -5.89
C SER A 251 -5.47 10.87 -7.04
N ASP A 252 -4.68 11.56 -7.88
CA ASP A 252 -3.92 10.92 -8.97
C ASP A 252 -2.92 9.89 -8.41
N THR A 253 -2.19 10.26 -7.35
CA THR A 253 -1.24 9.38 -6.68
C THR A 253 -1.93 8.14 -6.09
N ILE A 254 -3.11 8.30 -5.48
CA ILE A 254 -3.88 7.18 -4.93
C ILE A 254 -4.31 6.21 -6.03
N GLN A 255 -4.69 6.71 -7.21
CA GLN A 255 -5.05 5.85 -8.35
C GLN A 255 -3.85 5.03 -8.84
N GLU A 256 -2.69 5.66 -8.99
CA GLU A 256 -1.44 4.98 -9.36
C GLU A 256 -1.05 3.90 -8.33
N LEU A 257 -1.13 4.23 -7.05
CA LEU A 257 -0.84 3.27 -5.97
C LEU A 257 -1.83 2.11 -5.92
N THR A 258 -3.10 2.37 -6.22
CA THR A 258 -4.13 1.32 -6.31
C THR A 258 -3.82 0.36 -7.45
N ALA A 259 -3.46 0.87 -8.63
CA ALA A 259 -3.05 0.03 -9.77
C ALA A 259 -1.78 -0.78 -9.46
N SER A 260 -0.79 -0.16 -8.82
CA SER A 260 0.43 -0.85 -8.37
C SER A 260 0.12 -1.98 -7.37
N SER A 261 -0.81 -1.74 -6.44
CA SER A 261 -1.25 -2.76 -5.50
C SER A 261 -1.91 -3.97 -6.18
N GLN A 262 -2.76 -3.71 -7.18
CA GLN A 262 -3.38 -4.78 -7.97
C GLN A 262 -2.34 -5.60 -8.73
N ASN A 263 -1.31 -4.95 -9.29
CA ASN A 263 -0.20 -5.64 -9.93
C ASN A 263 0.59 -6.51 -8.94
N LEU A 264 0.85 -6.03 -7.72
CA LEU A 264 1.51 -6.83 -6.68
C LEU A 264 0.70 -8.08 -6.29
N ALA A 265 -0.63 -7.94 -6.17
CA ALA A 265 -1.51 -9.06 -5.88
C ALA A 265 -1.53 -10.10 -7.04
N ALA A 266 -1.50 -9.63 -8.29
CA ALA A 266 -1.38 -10.50 -9.45
C ALA A 266 -0.03 -11.23 -9.47
N MET A 267 1.08 -10.51 -9.26
CA MET A 267 2.42 -11.10 -9.18
C MET A 267 2.54 -12.13 -8.07
N ALA A 268 1.92 -11.91 -6.92
CA ALA A 268 1.87 -12.89 -5.84
C ALA A 268 1.14 -14.17 -6.28
N THR A 269 0.04 -14.03 -7.01
CA THR A 269 -0.70 -15.17 -7.57
C THR A 269 0.15 -15.93 -8.58
N ASP A 270 0.84 -15.21 -9.47
CA ASP A 270 1.73 -15.81 -10.47
C ASP A 270 2.91 -16.55 -9.81
N LEU A 271 3.51 -15.98 -8.75
CA LEU A 271 4.56 -16.65 -7.98
C LEU A 271 4.08 -17.97 -7.37
N SER A 272 2.87 -17.97 -6.82
CA SER A 272 2.26 -19.20 -6.28
C SER A 272 2.03 -20.23 -7.39
N ALA A 273 1.52 -19.80 -8.54
CA ALA A 273 1.28 -20.68 -9.69
C ALA A 273 2.59 -21.30 -10.22
N VAL A 274 3.64 -20.49 -10.36
CA VAL A 274 4.97 -20.97 -10.78
C VAL A 274 5.54 -21.97 -9.77
N ALA A 275 5.41 -21.69 -8.48
CA ALA A 275 5.85 -22.62 -7.44
C ALA A 275 5.11 -23.96 -7.51
N ASP A 276 3.81 -23.95 -7.77
CA ASP A 276 3.00 -25.16 -7.92
C ASP A 276 3.30 -25.91 -9.23
N GLU A 277 3.55 -25.21 -10.34
CA GLU A 277 3.97 -25.83 -11.61
C GLU A 277 5.31 -26.57 -11.49
N MET A 278 6.26 -26.05 -10.70
CA MET A 278 7.53 -26.72 -10.40
C MET A 278 7.34 -28.10 -9.72
N PHE A 279 6.17 -28.36 -9.12
CA PHE A 279 5.80 -29.67 -8.56
C PHE A 279 5.02 -30.56 -9.51
N SER A 280 4.49 -30.04 -10.61
CA SER A 280 3.72 -30.82 -11.58
C SER A 280 4.65 -31.70 -12.42
N VAL A 281 5.26 -32.70 -11.78
CA VAL A 281 5.74 -33.88 -12.48
C VAL A 281 4.48 -34.51 -13.07
N LYS A 282 4.26 -34.30 -14.38
CA LYS A 282 3.17 -34.93 -15.12
C LYS A 282 3.14 -36.42 -14.77
N GLY A 283 2.09 -36.83 -14.07
CA GLY A 283 1.67 -38.24 -14.07
C GLY A 283 1.28 -38.67 -15.49
#